data_AF-A0A7C3CTR2-F1
#
_entry.id   AF-A0A7C3CTR2-F1
#
_cell.length_a   1.000
_cell.length_b   1.000
_cell.length_c   1.000
_cell.angle_alpha   90.00
_cell.angle_beta   90.00
_cell.angle_gamma   90.00
#
_symmetry.space_group_name_H-M   'P 1'
#
loop_
_entity.id
_entity.type
_entity.pdbx_description
1 polymer ?
#
loop_
_entity_poly.entity_id
_entity_poly.type
_entity_poly.pdbx_seq_one_letter_code
_entity_poly.pdbx_strand_id
1 'polypeptide(L)'
;MTCGRFLHMATLKYDIWGFSDVGKARDHNEDTLYFNHPTDNPVAAHLLQDNGQFLAIADGVGGMMGGERASRLLIDNLARYFYQPRTIPMAAYLLETIAKANITAHAEVEIAGASTT
;
A
#
# COMPACT_ATOMS: atom_id res chain seq x y z
N MET A 1 45.26 3.31 3.89
CA MET A 1 44.56 3.69 2.64
C MET A 1 43.34 2.80 2.50
N THR A 2 42.16 3.27 2.89
CA THR A 2 40.89 2.59 2.58
C THR A 2 40.15 3.47 1.59
N CYS A 3 40.14 3.04 0.32
CA CYS A 3 39.37 3.68 -0.75
C CYS A 3 37.89 3.36 -0.50
N GLY A 4 37.19 4.23 0.21
CA GLY A 4 35.75 4.16 0.40
C GLY A 4 35.04 4.62 -0.86
N ARG A 5 34.56 3.68 -1.66
CA ARG A 5 33.71 3.97 -2.82
C ARG A 5 32.36 4.47 -2.30
N PHE A 6 32.18 5.78 -2.23
CA PHE A 6 30.85 6.39 -2.05
C PHE A 6 30.01 6.05 -3.28
N LEU A 7 29.14 5.05 -3.16
CA LEU A 7 28.07 4.83 -4.12
C LEU A 7 27.12 6.03 -4.00
N HIS A 8 27.20 6.95 -4.96
CA HIS A 8 26.16 7.93 -5.17
C HIS A 8 24.88 7.16 -5.51
N MET A 9 23.96 7.04 -4.54
CA MET A 9 22.59 6.58 -4.84
C MET A 9 21.93 7.68 -5.66
N ALA A 10 21.78 7.44 -6.96
CA ALA A 10 21.05 8.33 -7.84
C ALA A 10 19.61 8.48 -7.33
N THR A 11 19.21 9.70 -7.01
CA THR A 11 17.83 10.01 -6.65
C THR A 11 16.97 9.97 -7.91
N LEU A 12 16.06 9.00 -8.00
CA LEU A 12 15.06 8.95 -9.06
C LEU A 12 14.00 10.05 -8.78
N LYS A 13 13.79 10.95 -9.73
CA LYS A 13 12.70 11.94 -9.68
C LYS A 13 11.59 11.49 -10.63
N TYR A 14 10.36 11.45 -10.12
CA TYR A 14 9.18 11.07 -10.87
C TYR A 14 7.97 11.82 -10.29
N ASP A 15 7.02 12.13 -11.16
CA ASP A 15 5.72 12.65 -10.76
C ASP A 15 4.71 11.51 -10.75
N ILE A 16 3.89 11.43 -9.71
CA ILE A 16 2.86 10.39 -9.54
C ILE A 16 1.50 11.03 -9.70
N TRP A 17 0.66 10.41 -10.52
CA TRP A 17 -0.73 10.78 -10.70
C TRP A 17 -1.59 9.53 -10.65
N GLY A 18 -2.75 9.62 -10.00
CA GLY A 18 -3.71 8.53 -9.90
C GLY A 18 -5.13 9.06 -10.03
N PHE A 19 -5.97 8.33 -10.76
CA PHE A 19 -7.39 8.62 -10.93
C PHE A 19 -8.16 7.31 -11.05
N SER A 20 -9.32 7.21 -10.41
CA SER A 20 -10.26 6.11 -10.56
C SER A 20 -11.68 6.67 -10.65
N ASP A 21 -12.55 5.96 -11.36
CA ASP A 21 -13.91 6.37 -11.70
C ASP A 21 -14.85 5.17 -11.52
N VAL A 22 -16.07 5.43 -11.00
CA VAL A 22 -17.09 4.39 -10.80
C VAL A 22 -17.59 3.77 -12.11
N GLY A 23 -17.44 4.49 -13.22
CA GLY A 23 -18.00 4.12 -14.51
C GLY A 23 -19.50 4.36 -14.58
N LYS A 24 -20.16 3.69 -15.54
CA LYS A 24 -21.57 3.94 -15.87
C LYS A 24 -22.55 2.89 -15.32
N ALA A 25 -22.02 1.78 -14.79
CA ALA A 25 -22.81 0.57 -14.52
C ALA A 25 -22.91 0.22 -13.03
N ARG A 26 -21.96 0.68 -12.21
CA ARG A 26 -21.94 0.46 -10.77
C ARG A 26 -22.46 1.69 -10.04
N ASP A 27 -22.98 1.49 -8.84
CA ASP A 27 -23.46 2.53 -7.93
C ASP A 27 -22.34 3.11 -7.06
N HIS A 28 -21.27 2.35 -6.82
CA HIS A 28 -20.09 2.78 -6.07
C HIS A 28 -18.79 2.22 -6.67
N ASN A 29 -17.68 2.89 -6.35
CA ASN A 29 -16.35 2.50 -6.79
C ASN A 29 -15.66 1.67 -5.71
N GLU A 30 -15.25 0.45 -6.04
CA GLU A 30 -14.55 -0.45 -5.11
C GLU A 30 -13.02 -0.42 -5.30
N ASP A 31 -12.52 0.41 -6.21
CA ASP A 31 -11.09 0.63 -6.42
C ASP A 31 -10.50 1.48 -5.28
N THR A 32 -9.33 1.07 -4.78
CA THR A 32 -8.48 1.91 -3.93
C THR A 32 -7.14 2.18 -4.60
N LEU A 33 -6.74 3.45 -4.63
CA LEU A 33 -5.42 3.92 -5.08
C LEU A 33 -4.63 4.47 -3.89
N TYR A 34 -3.33 4.19 -3.83
CA TYR A 34 -2.44 4.76 -2.82
C TYR A 34 -1.07 5.10 -3.37
N PHE A 35 -0.59 6.27 -2.97
CA PHE A 35 0.79 6.71 -3.11
C PHE A 35 1.07 7.77 -2.03
N ASN A 36 2.29 7.81 -1.51
CA ASN A 36 2.75 8.84 -0.58
C ASN A 36 3.66 9.85 -1.29
N HIS A 37 3.47 11.15 -1.06
CA HIS A 37 4.43 12.13 -1.56
C HIS A 37 5.61 12.27 -0.57
N PRO A 38 6.86 12.29 -1.07
CA PRO A 38 8.05 12.50 -0.24
C PRO A 38 8.03 13.79 0.58
N THR A 39 7.27 14.79 0.12
CA THR A 39 7.15 16.11 0.76
C THR A 39 6.27 16.12 2.01
N ASP A 40 5.49 15.06 2.24
CA ASP A 40 4.46 15.08 3.27
C ASP A 40 5.02 14.79 4.67
N ASN A 41 6.22 14.20 4.77
CA ASN A 41 6.86 13.90 6.05
C ASN A 41 8.39 13.70 5.93
N PRO A 42 9.24 14.45 6.67
CA PRO A 42 10.69 14.25 6.69
C PRO A 42 11.13 12.86 7.15
N VAL A 43 10.36 12.21 8.04
CA VAL A 43 10.58 10.81 8.43
C VAL A 43 10.36 9.88 7.24
N ALA A 44 9.42 10.22 6.34
CA ALA A 44 9.19 9.46 5.11
C ALA A 44 10.37 9.56 4.12
N ALA A 45 11.19 10.62 4.16
CA ALA A 45 12.34 10.74 3.26
C ALA A 45 13.39 9.64 3.51
N HIS A 46 13.68 9.29 4.77
CA HIS A 46 14.59 8.19 5.09
C HIS A 46 13.97 6.83 4.73
N LEU A 47 12.68 6.65 5.02
CA LEU A 47 11.94 5.43 4.67
C LEU A 47 11.88 5.20 3.14
N LEU A 48 11.78 6.27 2.35
CA LEU A 48 11.85 6.24 0.89
C LEU A 48 13.25 5.88 0.37
N GLN A 49 14.32 6.27 1.07
CA GLN A 49 15.68 5.88 0.69
C GLN A 49 15.92 4.38 0.87
N ASP A 50 15.39 3.81 1.95
CA ASP A 50 15.64 2.41 2.31
C ASP A 50 14.68 1.41 1.64
N ASN A 51 13.43 1.85 1.39
CA ASN A 51 12.36 1.00 0.89
C ASN A 51 11.85 1.43 -0.50
N GLY A 52 12.19 2.62 -0.98
CA GLY A 52 11.66 3.17 -2.21
C GLY A 52 10.22 3.69 -2.06
N GLN A 53 9.64 4.05 -3.20
CA GLN A 53 8.26 4.52 -3.30
C GLN A 53 7.27 3.36 -3.23
N PHE A 54 6.24 3.50 -2.39
CA PHE A 54 5.10 2.59 -2.42
C PHE A 54 4.00 3.17 -3.30
N LEU A 55 3.58 2.39 -4.30
CA LEU A 55 2.46 2.66 -5.18
C LEU A 55 1.58 1.41 -5.15
N ALA A 56 0.28 1.58 -4.87
CA ALA A 56 -0.63 0.45 -4.79
C ALA A 56 -1.99 0.77 -5.41
N ILE A 57 -2.56 -0.26 -6.01
CA ILE A 57 -3.92 -0.28 -6.58
C ILE A 57 -4.55 -1.60 -6.13
N ALA A 58 -5.78 -1.53 -5.64
CA ALA A 58 -6.56 -2.70 -5.27
C ALA A 58 -7.97 -2.57 -5.85
N ASP A 59 -8.39 -3.57 -6.62
CA ASP A 59 -9.76 -3.73 -7.11
C ASP A 59 -10.54 -4.56 -6.08
N GLY A 60 -11.50 -3.93 -5.41
CA GLY A 60 -12.38 -4.60 -4.48
C GLY A 60 -13.39 -5.46 -5.22
N VAL A 61 -13.47 -6.74 -4.85
CA VAL A 61 -14.44 -7.66 -5.45
C VAL A 61 -15.51 -7.95 -4.41
N GLY A 62 -16.57 -7.14 -4.38
CA GLY A 62 -17.61 -7.27 -3.37
C GLY A 62 -19.01 -7.07 -3.93
N GLY A 63 -19.95 -7.92 -3.50
CA GLY A 63 -21.37 -7.62 -3.60
C GLY A 63 -21.75 -6.58 -2.55
N MET A 64 -22.54 -6.97 -1.54
CA MET A 64 -23.02 -6.09 -0.47
C MET A 64 -21.87 -5.39 0.30
N MET A 65 -21.53 -4.13 -0.04
CA MET A 65 -20.58 -3.19 0.62
C MET A 65 -19.21 -3.74 1.06
N GLY A 66 -18.83 -4.94 0.61
CA GLY A 66 -17.65 -5.65 1.09
C GLY A 66 -16.38 -5.29 0.34
N GLY A 67 -16.47 -4.97 -0.95
CA GLY A 67 -15.32 -4.81 -1.83
C GLY A 67 -14.62 -3.46 -1.61
N GLU A 68 -15.37 -2.36 -1.53
CA GLU A 68 -14.82 -1.04 -1.17
C GLU A 68 -14.05 -1.10 0.16
N ARG A 69 -14.66 -1.72 1.18
CA ARG A 69 -14.03 -1.83 2.50
C ARG A 69 -12.81 -2.75 2.46
N ALA A 70 -12.89 -3.88 1.76
CA ALA A 70 -11.79 -4.83 1.64
C ALA A 70 -10.58 -4.21 0.92
N SER A 71 -10.79 -3.54 -0.22
CA SER A 71 -9.70 -2.91 -0.98
C SER A 71 -9.02 -1.81 -0.18
N ARG A 72 -9.80 -1.00 0.55
CA ARG A 72 -9.28 0.04 1.43
C ARG A 72 -8.46 -0.51 2.59
N LEU A 73 -8.99 -1.50 3.31
CA LEU A 73 -8.29 -2.11 4.45
C LEU A 73 -7.01 -2.83 4.03
N LEU A 74 -7.00 -3.47 2.86
CA LEU A 74 -5.81 -4.08 2.30
C LEU A 74 -4.71 -3.03 2.08
N ILE A 75 -5.04 -1.93 1.41
CA ILE A 75 -4.10 -0.85 1.10
C ILE A 75 -3.62 -0.15 2.39
N ASP A 76 -4.51 0.17 3.32
CA ASP A 76 -4.14 0.80 4.59
C ASP A 76 -3.17 -0.07 5.40
N ASN A 77 -3.42 -1.38 5.45
CA ASN A 77 -2.54 -2.33 6.13
C ASN A 77 -1.19 -2.47 5.41
N LEU A 78 -1.19 -2.55 4.08
CA LEU A 78 0.05 -2.59 3.30
C LEU A 78 0.90 -1.33 3.49
N ALA A 79 0.29 -0.14 3.47
CA ALA A 79 0.98 1.13 3.69
C ALA A 79 1.64 1.18 5.08
N ARG A 80 0.99 0.63 6.11
CA ARG A 80 1.55 0.52 7.47
C ARG A 80 2.71 -0.47 7.55
N TYR A 81 2.69 -1.54 6.77
CA TYR A 81 3.75 -2.55 6.79
C TYR A 81 4.94 -2.17 5.92
N PHE A 82 4.73 -1.61 4.73
CA PHE A 82 5.77 -1.38 3.72
C PHE A 82 6.98 -0.60 4.25
N TYR A 83 6.75 0.34 5.17
CA TYR A 83 7.81 1.17 5.75
C TYR A 83 8.36 0.69 7.11
N GLN A 84 7.98 -0.52 7.55
CA GLN A 84 8.58 -1.11 8.74
C GLN A 84 9.97 -1.69 8.42
N PRO A 85 10.86 -1.81 9.42
CA PRO A 85 12.14 -2.49 9.25
C PRO A 85 11.93 -3.91 8.72
N ARG A 86 12.69 -4.27 7.67
CA ARG A 86 12.70 -5.63 7.09
C ARG A 86 14.04 -6.31 7.37
N THR A 87 13.99 -7.62 7.58
CA THR A 87 15.18 -8.49 7.70
C THR A 87 15.40 -9.38 6.48
N ILE A 88 14.43 -9.41 5.57
CA ILE A 88 14.42 -10.23 4.35
C ILE A 88 14.44 -9.34 3.09
N PRO A 89 14.79 -9.90 1.91
CA PRO A 89 14.74 -9.15 0.66
C PRO A 89 13.34 -8.59 0.35
N MET A 90 13.28 -7.44 -0.32
CA MET A 90 12.03 -6.70 -0.57
C MET A 90 10.94 -7.55 -1.23
N ALA A 91 11.29 -8.39 -2.21
CA ALA A 91 10.32 -9.24 -2.89
C ALA A 91 9.64 -10.24 -1.93
N ALA A 92 10.42 -10.88 -1.05
CA ALA A 92 9.88 -11.79 -0.04
C ALA A 92 9.06 -11.01 1.02
N TYR A 93 9.55 -9.84 1.42
CA TYR A 93 8.84 -8.95 2.34
C TYR A 93 7.47 -8.52 1.82
N LEU A 94 7.38 -8.15 0.54
CA LEU A 94 6.12 -7.80 -0.11
C LEU A 94 5.14 -8.96 -0.10
N LEU A 95 5.59 -10.18 -0.42
CA LEU A 95 4.72 -11.36 -0.40
C LEU A 95 4.17 -11.64 1.01
N GLU A 96 5.03 -11.57 2.03
CA GLU A 96 4.61 -11.76 3.43
C GLU A 96 3.64 -10.67 3.89
N THR A 97 3.92 -9.41 3.55
CA THR A 97 3.09 -8.28 3.96
C THR A 97 1.75 -8.24 3.23
N ILE A 98 1.69 -8.64 1.95
CA ILE A 98 0.44 -8.82 1.21
C ILE A 98 -0.40 -9.92 1.86
N ALA A 99 0.19 -11.08 2.16
CA ALA A 99 -0.53 -12.17 2.81
C ALA A 99 -1.08 -11.74 4.18
N LYS A 100 -0.25 -11.07 4.99
CA LYS A 100 -0.65 -10.54 6.29
C LYS A 100 -1.77 -9.50 6.18
N ALA A 101 -1.63 -8.53 5.28
CA ALA A 101 -2.63 -7.48 5.07
C ALA A 101 -3.97 -8.07 4.60
N ASN A 102 -3.94 -9.10 3.75
CA ASN A 102 -5.14 -9.80 3.32
C ASN A 102 -5.85 -10.52 4.47
N ILE A 103 -5.11 -11.22 5.33
CA ILE A 103 -5.68 -11.88 6.53
C ILE A 103 -6.33 -10.86 7.46
N THR A 104 -5.65 -9.74 7.72
CA THR A 104 -6.18 -8.67 8.57
C THR A 104 -7.43 -8.03 7.97
N ALA A 105 -7.39 -7.67 6.68
CA ALA A 105 -8.53 -7.06 5.98
C ALA A 105 -9.75 -7.99 5.96
N HIS A 106 -9.54 -9.29 5.69
CA HIS A 106 -10.61 -10.29 5.71
C HIS A 106 -11.28 -10.37 7.09
N ALA A 107 -10.49 -10.51 8.15
CA ALA A 107 -11.02 -10.58 9.51
C ALA A 107 -11.80 -9.32 9.91
N GLU A 108 -11.31 -8.14 9.54
CA GLU A 108 -11.99 -6.87 9.81
C GLU A 108 -13.31 -6.72 9.03
N VAL A 109 -13.36 -7.19 7.78
CA VAL A 109 -14.58 -7.21 6.97
C VAL A 109 -15.59 -8.21 7.54
N GLU A 110 -15.16 -9.41 7.95
CA GLU A 110 -16.04 -10.40 8.59
C GLU A 110 -16.65 -9.88 9.89
N ILE A 111 -15.85 -9.26 10.75
CA ILE A 111 -16.33 -8.66 12.01
C ILE A 111 -17.35 -7.54 11.73
N ALA A 112 -17.06 -6.68 10.76
CA ALA A 112 -17.96 -5.59 10.37
C ALA A 112 -19.28 -6.14 9.81
N GLY A 113 -19.23 -7.17 8.96
CA GLY A 113 -20.41 -7.82 8.39
C GLY A 113 -21.28 -8.50 9.46
N ALA A 114 -20.66 -9.15 10.44
CA ALA A 114 -21.35 -9.79 11.57
C ALA A 114 -22.03 -8.79 12.52
N SER A 115 -21.57 -7.54 12.57
CA SER A 115 -22.11 -6.50 13.45
C SER A 115 -23.31 -5.73 12.86
N THR A 116 -23.61 -5.92 11.57
CA THR A 116 -24.70 -5.22 10.84
C THR A 116 -25.99 -6.03 10.68
N THR A 117 -26.16 -7.14 11.41
CA THR A 117 -27.39 -7.97 11.41
C THR A 117 -28.15 -7.82 12.72
#